data_AF-A0A8B3DK74-F1
#
_entry.id   AF-A0A8B3DK74-F1
#
_cell.length_a   1.000
_cell.length_b   1.000
_cell.length_c   1.000
_cell.angle_alpha   90.00
_cell.angle_beta   90.00
_cell.angle_gamma   90.00
#
_symmetry.space_group_name_H-M   'P 1'
#
loop_
_entity.id
_entity.type
_entity.pdbx_description
1 polymer ?
#
loop_
_entity_poly.entity_id
_entity_poly.type
_entity_poly.pdbx_seq_one_letter_code
_entity_poly.pdbx_strand_id
1 'polypeptide(L)'
;MHDELICWLRCYGSPLTIGLMVVATENCEHIDFVGHGQTFMVTSLCFDEDGVNIGLNDNGDKEDFKTAYDGFRIDELRPVHDADNTPQRVH
;
A
#
# COMPACT_ATOMS: atom_id res chain seq x y z
N MET A 1 -20.13 5.87 -0.88
CA MET A 1 -18.84 5.85 -0.17
C MET A 1 -18.44 4.40 -0.13
N HIS A 2 -17.37 4.01 -0.81
CA HIS A 2 -17.08 2.58 -1.08
C HIS A 2 -16.84 1.82 0.23
N ASP A 3 -17.52 0.68 0.39
CA ASP A 3 -17.47 -0.14 1.61
C ASP A 3 -16.04 -0.58 1.96
N GLU A 4 -15.17 -0.68 0.95
CA GLU A 4 -13.75 -1.01 1.10
C GLU A 4 -12.95 0.07 1.83
N LEU A 5 -13.21 1.35 1.57
CA LEU A 5 -12.55 2.45 2.29
C LEU A 5 -12.99 2.51 3.76
N ILE A 6 -14.25 2.18 4.02
CA ILE A 6 -14.78 2.05 5.39
C ILE A 6 -14.13 0.83 6.07
N CYS A 7 -13.99 -0.28 5.35
CA CYS A 7 -13.31 -1.48 5.84
C CYS A 7 -11.86 -1.17 6.20
N TRP A 8 -11.11 -0.51 5.31
CA TRP A 8 -9.74 -0.05 5.56
C TRP A 8 -9.64 0.79 6.84
N LEU A 9 -10.49 1.82 6.99
CA LEU A 9 -10.50 2.66 8.18
C LEU A 9 -10.80 1.86 9.45
N ARG A 10 -11.70 0.87 9.39
CA ARG A 10 -12.02 0.01 10.53
C ARG A 10 -10.88 -0.95 10.87
N CYS A 11 -10.22 -1.52 9.87
CA CYS A 11 -9.13 -2.47 10.04
C CYS A 11 -7.87 -1.80 10.59
N TYR A 12 -7.54 -0.61 10.10
CA TYR A 12 -6.26 0.04 10.38
C TYR A 12 -6.37 1.33 11.22
N GLY A 13 -7.57 1.81 11.51
CA GLY A 13 -7.78 3.01 12.34
C GLY A 13 -7.39 4.34 11.67
N SER A 14 -6.93 4.31 10.42
CA SER A 14 -6.58 5.49 9.62
C SER A 14 -7.16 5.42 8.21
N PRO A 15 -7.59 6.55 7.61
CA PRO A 15 -8.12 6.55 6.25
C PRO A 15 -7.03 6.21 5.22
N LEU A 16 -7.41 5.54 4.14
CA LEU A 16 -6.55 5.40 2.96
C LEU A 16 -6.51 6.74 2.21
N THR A 17 -5.32 7.32 2.08
CA THR A 17 -5.13 8.63 1.44
C THR A 17 -3.84 8.65 0.62
N ILE A 18 -3.78 9.52 -0.40
CA ILE A 18 -2.54 9.82 -1.11
C ILE A 18 -1.49 10.32 -0.09
N GLY A 19 -0.24 9.87 -0.25
CA GLY A 19 0.87 10.13 0.66
C GLY A 19 0.98 9.16 1.84
N LEU A 20 0.03 8.23 1.99
CA LEU A 20 0.13 7.18 3.01
C LEU A 20 1.24 6.20 2.64
N MET A 21 2.07 5.85 3.62
CA MET A 21 3.07 4.80 3.47
C MET A 21 2.43 3.44 3.71
N VAL A 22 2.66 2.51 2.80
CA VAL A 22 2.07 1.17 2.80
C VAL A 22 3.13 0.11 2.52
N VAL A 23 2.83 -1.13 2.90
CA VAL A 23 3.62 -2.32 2.54
C VAL A 23 2.68 -3.34 1.94
N ALA A 24 3.18 -4.16 1.01
CA ALA A 24 2.44 -5.31 0.50
C ALA A 24 2.19 -6.32 1.62
N THR A 25 0.99 -6.88 1.63
CA THR A 25 0.60 -7.99 2.49
C THR A 25 1.03 -9.32 1.88
N GLU A 26 0.79 -10.42 2.59
CA GLU A 26 1.01 -11.77 2.07
C GLU A 26 -0.02 -12.16 0.99
N ASN A 27 -1.09 -11.39 0.82
CA ASN A 27 -2.15 -11.63 -0.16
C ASN A 27 -1.89 -10.93 -1.51
N CYS A 28 -0.78 -10.20 -1.66
CA CYS A 28 -0.42 -9.54 -2.91
C CYS A 28 -0.21 -10.60 -4.02
N GLU A 29 -1.06 -10.58 -5.05
CA GLU A 29 -1.05 -11.57 -6.13
C GLU A 29 -0.03 -11.24 -7.22
N HIS A 30 0.59 -10.06 -7.17
CA HIS A 30 1.63 -9.64 -8.08
C HIS A 30 2.96 -10.39 -7.83
N ILE A 31 3.10 -11.59 -8.39
CA ILE A 31 4.26 -12.48 -8.24
C ILE A 31 5.61 -11.87 -8.66
N ASP A 32 5.59 -10.87 -9.55
CA ASP A 32 6.77 -10.15 -10.03
C ASP A 32 7.07 -8.90 -9.20
N PHE A 33 6.23 -8.59 -8.20
CA PHE A 33 6.45 -7.47 -7.31
C PHE A 33 7.57 -7.81 -6.31
N VAL A 34 8.77 -7.29 -6.58
CA VAL A 34 9.98 -7.49 -5.77
C VAL A 34 9.90 -6.75 -4.40
N GLY A 35 8.78 -6.07 -4.11
CA GLY A 35 8.61 -5.15 -2.99
C GLY A 35 8.12 -5.75 -1.67
N HIS A 36 8.05 -7.07 -1.50
CA HIS A 36 7.62 -7.64 -0.21
C HIS A 36 8.57 -7.22 0.92
N GLY A 37 8.02 -6.50 1.92
CA GLY A 37 8.78 -5.92 3.03
C GLY A 37 9.37 -4.53 2.77
N GLN A 38 9.21 -3.98 1.57
CA GLN A 38 9.53 -2.59 1.26
C GLN A 38 8.32 -1.69 1.50
N THR A 39 8.60 -0.42 1.80
CA THR A 39 7.56 0.60 2.02
C THR A 39 7.39 1.45 0.78
N PHE A 40 6.15 1.66 0.38
CA PHE A 40 5.74 2.42 -0.79
C PHE A 40 4.83 3.57 -0.37
N MET A 41 4.80 4.64 -1.15
CA MET A 41 3.87 5.74 -0.94
C MET A 41 2.69 5.61 -1.90
N VAL A 42 1.46 5.76 -1.39
CA VAL A 42 0.25 5.86 -2.22
C VAL A 42 0.29 7.15 -3.03
N THR A 43 0.25 7.07 -4.35
CA THR A 43 0.30 8.23 -5.25
C THR A 43 -1.02 8.51 -5.96
N SER A 44 -1.84 7.48 -6.18
CA SER A 44 -3.14 7.62 -6.82
C SER A 44 -4.15 6.62 -6.27
N LEU A 45 -5.43 6.99 -6.38
CA LEU A 45 -6.57 6.14 -6.06
C LEU A 45 -7.53 6.20 -7.24
N CYS A 46 -7.79 5.05 -7.86
CA CYS A 46 -8.77 4.88 -8.92
C CYS A 46 -9.88 3.97 -8.42
N PHE A 47 -11.11 4.21 -8.89
CA PHE A 47 -12.28 3.41 -8.56
C PHE A 47 -12.78 2.79 -9.85
N ASP A 48 -12.76 1.46 -9.91
CA ASP A 48 -13.24 0.68 -11.06
C ASP A 48 -14.35 -0.30 -10.65
N GLU A 49 -14.80 -1.14 -11.58
CA GLU A 49 -15.87 -2.12 -11.33
C GLU A 49 -15.48 -3.20 -10.30
N ASP A 50 -14.19 -3.40 -10.08
CA ASP A 50 -13.64 -4.41 -9.18
C ASP A 50 -13.27 -3.84 -7.80
N GLY A 51 -13.26 -2.50 -7.63
CA GLY A 51 -13.05 -1.85 -6.34
C GLY A 51 -12.06 -0.69 -6.37
N VAL A 52 -11.35 -0.50 -5.26
CA VAL A 52 -10.29 0.52 -5.14
C VAL A 52 -8.97 0.01 -5.67
N ASN A 53 -8.46 0.68 -6.70
CA ASN A 53 -7.16 0.44 -7.31
C ASN A 53 -6.16 1.53 -6.89
N ILE A 54 -4.95 1.14 -6.52
CA ILE A 54 -3.97 1.97 -5.82
C ILE A 54 -2.67 2.01 -6.64
N GLY A 55 -2.27 3.23 -7.01
CA GLY A 55 -0.94 3.49 -7.57
C GLY A 55 0.08 3.73 -6.47
N LEU A 56 1.27 3.15 -6.63
CA LEU A 56 2.38 3.26 -5.69
C LEU A 56 3.55 4.01 -6.32
N ASN A 57 4.59 4.25 -5.54
CA ASN A 57 5.88 4.78 -5.98
C ASN A 57 6.97 3.93 -5.33
N ASP A 58 7.91 3.44 -6.14
CA ASP A 58 8.81 2.33 -5.81
C ASP A 58 9.84 2.61 -4.70
N ASN A 59 10.00 3.87 -4.25
CA ASN A 59 11.02 4.20 -3.25
C ASN A 59 10.62 5.32 -2.26
N GLY A 60 9.35 5.74 -2.25
CA GLY A 60 8.91 6.88 -1.43
C GLY A 60 9.55 8.22 -1.83
N ASP A 61 10.27 8.27 -2.96
CA ASP A 61 10.82 9.49 -3.55
C ASP A 61 9.68 10.28 -4.19
N LYS A 62 9.27 11.39 -3.58
CA LYS A 62 8.10 12.19 -4.01
C LYS A 62 8.14 12.66 -5.47
N GLU A 63 9.29 12.58 -6.14
CA GLU A 63 9.48 12.95 -7.54
C GLU A 63 9.39 11.76 -8.51
N ASP A 64 9.44 10.52 -8.02
CA ASP A 64 9.24 9.32 -8.83
C ASP A 64 7.76 8.90 -8.82
N PHE A 65 7.07 9.12 -9.93
CA PHE A 65 5.65 8.78 -10.06
C PHE A 65 5.43 7.45 -10.81
N LYS A 66 6.48 6.66 -11.03
CA LYS A 66 6.40 5.46 -11.88
C LYS A 66 6.82 4.22 -11.13
N THR A 67 5.85 3.53 -10.54
CA THR A 67 6.00 2.08 -10.38
C THR A 67 5.87 1.39 -11.73
N ALA A 68 6.58 0.29 -11.92
CA ALA A 68 6.29 -0.64 -13.03
C ALA A 68 4.88 -1.27 -12.91
N TYR A 69 4.23 -1.09 -11.75
CA TYR A 69 2.95 -1.66 -11.38
C TYR A 69 2.02 -0.58 -10.81
N ASP A 70 1.15 -0.04 -11.64
CA ASP A 70 -0.01 0.72 -11.21
C ASP A 70 -1.20 -0.25 -11.21
N GLY A 71 -1.72 -0.63 -10.05
CA GLY A 71 -2.71 -1.72 -10.04
C GLY A 71 -3.11 -2.36 -8.71
N PHE A 72 -2.52 -1.97 -7.58
CA PHE A 72 -2.69 -2.71 -6.32
C PHE A 72 -4.12 -2.60 -5.82
N ARG A 73 -4.67 -3.70 -5.33
CA ARG A 73 -5.94 -3.71 -4.63
C ARG A 73 -5.76 -3.28 -3.18
N ILE A 74 -6.82 -2.72 -2.63
CA ILE A 74 -6.84 -2.20 -1.25
C ILE A 74 -6.56 -3.27 -0.18
N ASP A 75 -6.88 -4.53 -0.44
CA ASP A 75 -6.61 -5.65 0.45
C ASP A 75 -5.20 -6.24 0.32
N GLU A 76 -4.49 -5.93 -0.77
CA GLU A 76 -3.09 -6.30 -0.98
C GLU A 76 -2.13 -5.43 -0.16
N LEU A 77 -2.61 -4.32 0.41
CA LEU A 77 -1.79 -3.33 1.10
C LEU A 77 -2.22 -3.17 2.57
N ARG A 78 -1.26 -2.75 3.40
CA ARG A 78 -1.51 -2.29 4.77
C ARG A 78 -0.68 -1.05 5.07
N PRO A 79 -1.17 -0.12 5.92
CA PRO A 79 -0.40 1.05 6.29
C PRO A 79 0.83 0.69 7.13
N VAL A 80 1.88 1.50 6.97
CA VAL A 80 3.00 1.53 7.92
C VAL A 80 2.60 2.41 9.09
N HIS A 81 2.16 1.78 10.18
CA HIS A 81 2.09 2.47 11.47
C HIS A 81 3.51 2.59 11.99
N ASP A 82 4.13 3.77 11.90
CA ASP A 82 5.48 4.12 12.38
C ASP A 82 6.51 2.98 12.36
N ALA A 83 7.45 3.05 11.42
CA ALA A 83 8.52 2.08 11.16
C ALA A 83 9.56 1.89 12.31
N ASP A 84 9.16 1.81 13.57
CA ASP A 84 10.01 1.48 14.72
C ASP A 84 9.25 0.61 15.74
N ASN A 85 9.21 -0.70 15.50
CA ASN A 85 9.22 -1.74 16.55
C ASN A 85 9.43 -3.16 15.99
N THR A 86 10.28 -3.31 14.97
CA THR A 86 10.82 -4.64 14.66
C THR A 86 12.07 -4.82 15.53
N PRO A 87 12.11 -5.73 16.52
CA PRO A 87 13.37 -6.07 17.15
C PRO A 87 14.28 -6.63 16.04
N GLN A 88 15.40 -5.94 15.79
CA GLN A 88 16.46 -6.47 14.94
C GLN A 88 16.84 -7.85 15.45
N ARG A 89 16.51 -8.90 14.70
CA ARG A 89 17.13 -10.21 14.92
C ARG A 89 18.57 -10.10 14.46
N VAL A 90 19.45 -9.88 15.43
CA VAL A 90 20.87 -10.21 15.33
C VAL A 90 21.01 -11.69 15.00
N HIS A 91 21.61 -11.98 13.85
CA HIS A 91 22.23 -13.26 13.53
C HIS A 91 23.70 -13.02 13.16
#